data_AF-A0A7W0VAW5-F1
#
_entry.id   AF-A0A7W0VAW5-F1
#
_cell.length_a   1.000
_cell.length_b   1.000
_cell.length_c   1.000
_cell.angle_alpha   90.00
_cell.angle_beta   90.00
_cell.angle_gamma   90.00
#
_symmetry.space_group_name_H-M   'P 1'
#
loop_
_entity.id
_entity.type
_entity.pdbx_description
1 polymer ?
#
loop_
_entity_poly.entity_id
_entity_poly.type
_entity_poly.pdbx_seq_one_letter_code
_entity_poly.pdbx_strand_id
1 'polypeptide(L)'
;MALEQEQKAALRILEGIEEGTMSAADSFALVDEADPALVYLIFTWLRKRYADHANADAVIGRVLAISNRYTAVTKKMNEGKSDPVVAWFEESYSYKELPKQEFIELIIEKLEG
;
A
#
# COMPACT_ATOMS: atom_id res chain seq x y z
N MET A 1 -10.20 2.09 18.62
CA MET A 1 -10.33 3.48 18.15
C MET A 1 -9.18 3.91 17.25
N ALA A 2 -7.92 3.98 17.69
CA ALA A 2 -6.80 4.34 16.80
C ALA A 2 -6.53 3.28 15.71
N LEU A 3 -6.34 2.01 16.10
CA LEU A 3 -6.10 0.89 15.20
C LEU A 3 -7.15 0.77 14.07
N GLU A 4 -8.44 0.82 14.41
CA GLU A 4 -9.54 0.71 13.44
C GLU A 4 -9.57 1.90 12.47
N GLN A 5 -9.13 3.08 12.92
CA GLN A 5 -9.03 4.26 12.06
C GLN A 5 -7.87 4.13 11.07
N GLU A 6 -6.72 3.64 11.55
CA GLU A 6 -5.55 3.33 10.70
C GLU A 6 -5.87 2.26 9.66
N GLN A 7 -6.54 1.17 10.05
CA GLN A 7 -6.99 0.12 9.12
C GLN A 7 -7.92 0.69 8.03
N LYS A 8 -8.87 1.55 8.40
CA LYS A 8 -9.77 2.21 7.43
C LYS A 8 -9.02 3.15 6.49
N ALA A 9 -8.07 3.93 7.00
CA ALA A 9 -7.26 4.82 6.18
C ALA A 9 -6.38 4.03 5.20
N ALA A 10 -5.73 2.97 5.68
CA ALA A 10 -4.89 2.08 4.89
C ALA A 10 -5.70 1.34 3.80
N LEU A 11 -6.87 0.81 4.14
CA LEU A 11 -7.75 0.17 3.18
C LEU A 11 -8.23 1.16 2.11
N ARG A 12 -8.57 2.39 2.51
CA ARG A 12 -8.95 3.46 1.58
C ARG A 12 -7.84 3.79 0.58
N ILE A 13 -6.57 3.79 1.00
CA ILE A 13 -5.44 3.97 0.08
C ILE A 13 -5.42 2.83 -0.95
N LEU A 14 -5.46 1.58 -0.48
CA LEU A 14 -5.40 0.40 -1.34
C LEU A 14 -6.55 0.40 -2.34
N GLU A 15 -7.78 0.57 -1.89
CA GLU A 15 -8.99 0.53 -2.73
C GLU A 15 -9.07 1.73 -3.68
N GLY A 16 -8.67 2.92 -3.22
CA GLY A 16 -8.60 4.11 -4.07
C GLY A 16 -7.67 3.91 -5.26
N ILE A 17 -6.52 3.27 -5.04
CA ILE A 17 -5.53 2.96 -6.08
C ILE A 17 -5.91 1.71 -6.89
N GLU A 18 -6.66 0.78 -6.32
CA GLU A 18 -7.14 -0.43 -7.01
C GLU A 18 -8.32 -0.14 -7.94
N GLU A 19 -9.31 0.60 -7.47
CA GLU A 19 -10.59 0.84 -8.16
C GLU A 19 -10.63 2.15 -8.94
N GLY A 20 -9.82 3.14 -8.53
CA GLY A 20 -9.60 4.36 -9.30
C GLY A 20 -10.61 5.43 -8.92
N THR A 21 -11.14 5.29 -7.71
CA THR A 21 -12.14 6.15 -7.10
C THR A 21 -11.53 7.45 -6.54
N MET A 22 -10.20 7.57 -6.54
CA MET A 22 -9.46 8.71 -6.00
C MET A 22 -8.54 9.35 -7.05
N SER A 23 -8.40 10.67 -6.99
CA SER A 23 -7.41 11.37 -7.80
C SER A 23 -6.01 11.12 -7.25
N ALA A 24 -4.97 11.32 -8.09
CA ALA A 24 -3.58 11.20 -7.63
C ALA A 24 -3.23 12.17 -6.49
N ALA A 25 -3.92 13.31 -6.38
CA ALA A 25 -3.71 14.26 -5.29
C ALA A 25 -4.35 13.76 -3.99
N ASP A 26 -5.57 13.20 -4.06
CA ASP A 26 -6.23 12.63 -2.88
C ASP A 26 -5.48 11.39 -2.38
N SER A 27 -5.02 10.54 -3.30
CA SER A 27 -4.17 9.38 -2.93
C SER A 27 -2.86 9.84 -2.32
N PHE A 28 -2.25 10.91 -2.83
CA PHE A 28 -1.00 11.44 -2.28
C PHE A 28 -1.17 11.92 -0.83
N ALA A 29 -2.24 12.67 -0.52
CA ALA A 29 -2.48 13.16 0.84
C ALA A 29 -2.51 12.01 1.87
N LEU A 30 -3.21 10.92 1.55
CA LEU A 30 -3.26 9.74 2.43
C LEU A 30 -1.91 9.02 2.51
N VAL A 31 -1.21 8.88 1.38
CA VAL A 31 0.12 8.23 1.33
C VAL A 31 1.17 9.05 2.10
N ASP A 32 1.08 10.38 2.08
CA ASP A 32 2.03 11.27 2.75
C ASP A 32 1.87 11.28 4.28
N GLU A 33 0.67 10.98 4.77
CA GLU A 33 0.40 10.82 6.21
C GLU A 33 0.69 9.40 6.72
N ALA A 34 0.58 8.38 5.85
CA ALA A 34 0.74 6.97 6.22
C ALA A 34 2.18 6.57 6.59
N ASP A 35 2.32 5.51 7.39
CA ASP A 35 3.62 4.91 7.71
C ASP A 35 4.40 4.46 6.44
N PRO A 36 5.72 4.70 6.35
CA PRO A 36 6.52 4.29 5.19
C PRO A 36 6.44 2.81 4.85
N ALA A 37 6.50 1.91 5.86
CA ALA A 37 6.43 0.46 5.66
C ALA A 37 5.07 0.07 5.08
N LEU A 38 3.99 0.65 5.61
CA LEU A 38 2.64 0.44 5.10
C LEU A 38 2.51 0.84 3.63
N VAL A 39 3.02 2.01 3.25
CA VAL A 39 3.00 2.48 1.85
C VAL A 39 3.76 1.52 0.95
N TYR A 40 4.96 1.07 1.37
CA TYR A 40 5.74 0.09 0.63
C TYR A 40 4.97 -1.22 0.42
N LEU A 41 4.38 -1.75 1.48
CA LEU A 41 3.64 -3.01 1.45
C LEU A 41 2.41 -2.90 0.54
N ILE A 42 1.60 -1.85 0.66
CA ILE A 42 0.42 -1.64 -0.21
C ILE A 42 0.82 -1.57 -1.69
N PHE A 43 1.84 -0.77 -2.02
CA PHE A 43 2.27 -0.60 -3.41
C PHE A 43 2.86 -1.90 -3.97
N THR A 44 3.57 -2.66 -3.14
CA THR A 44 4.12 -3.97 -3.51
C THR A 44 3.01 -4.99 -3.69
N TRP A 45 2.01 -5.02 -2.81
CA TRP A 45 0.84 -5.90 -2.93
C TRP A 45 0.10 -5.65 -4.24
N LEU A 46 -0.20 -4.39 -4.56
CA LEU A 46 -0.85 -4.01 -5.83
C LEU A 46 0.00 -4.47 -7.03
N ARG A 47 1.31 -4.21 -7.01
CA ARG A 47 2.22 -4.63 -8.09
C ARG A 47 2.28 -6.14 -8.28
N LYS A 48 2.36 -6.90 -7.19
CA LYS A 48 2.51 -8.36 -7.23
C LYS A 48 1.20 -9.06 -7.57
N ARG A 49 0.09 -8.60 -7.01
CA ARG A 49 -1.24 -9.18 -7.25
C ARG A 49 -1.73 -8.92 -8.66
N TYR A 50 -1.48 -7.72 -9.19
CA TYR A 50 -1.93 -7.34 -10.53
C TYR A 50 -0.95 -7.66 -11.65
N ALA A 51 0.20 -8.28 -11.38
CA ALA A 51 1.21 -8.58 -12.41
C ALA A 51 0.65 -9.37 -13.61
N ASP A 52 -0.30 -10.28 -13.37
CA ASP A 52 -0.90 -11.17 -14.37
C ASP A 52 -2.42 -10.94 -14.52
N HIS A 53 -2.93 -9.80 -14.06
CA HIS A 53 -4.37 -9.50 -14.01
C HIS A 53 -4.82 -8.68 -15.22
N ALA A 54 -6.07 -8.88 -15.70
CA ALA A 54 -6.62 -8.12 -16.84
C ALA A 54 -6.62 -6.59 -16.64
N ASN A 55 -6.64 -6.14 -15.37
CA ASN A 55 -6.62 -4.73 -14.98
C ASN A 55 -5.21 -4.21 -14.63
N ALA A 56 -4.14 -4.97 -14.93
CA ALA A 56 -2.76 -4.62 -14.59
C ALA A 56 -2.42 -3.19 -15.00
N ASP A 57 -2.58 -2.85 -16.28
CA ASP A 57 -2.19 -1.55 -16.81
C ASP A 57 -2.86 -0.38 -16.08
N ALA A 58 -4.14 -0.53 -15.72
CA ALA A 58 -4.89 0.49 -15.01
C ALA A 58 -4.39 0.68 -13.57
N VAL A 59 -4.21 -0.43 -12.82
CA VAL A 59 -3.76 -0.36 -11.41
C VAL A 59 -2.31 0.07 -11.32
N ILE A 60 -1.42 -0.57 -12.08
CA ILE A 60 0.00 -0.26 -12.11
C ILE A 60 0.23 1.16 -12.63
N GLY A 61 -0.53 1.60 -13.64
CA GLY A 61 -0.48 2.96 -14.16
C GLY A 61 -0.78 4.01 -13.08
N ARG A 62 -1.76 3.78 -12.20
CA ARG A 62 -2.07 4.68 -11.07
C ARG A 62 -0.98 4.69 -10.00
N VAL A 63 -0.45 3.52 -9.64
CA VAL A 63 0.71 3.42 -8.73
C VAL A 63 1.88 4.25 -9.27
N LEU A 64 2.21 4.09 -10.55
CA LEU A 64 3.29 4.84 -11.19
C LEU A 64 2.98 6.33 -11.29
N ALA A 65 1.74 6.71 -11.59
CA ALA A 65 1.34 8.12 -11.67
C ALA A 65 1.56 8.85 -10.34
N ILE A 66 1.26 8.20 -9.20
CA ILE A 66 1.50 8.77 -7.88
C ILE A 66 3.00 8.81 -7.58
N SER A 67 3.73 7.71 -7.78
CA SER A 67 5.18 7.65 -7.51
C SER A 67 6.00 8.65 -8.33
N ASN A 68 5.67 8.83 -9.61
CA ASN A 68 6.40 9.72 -10.52
C ASN A 68 6.06 11.19 -10.30
N ARG A 69 4.83 11.50 -9.88
CA ARG A 69 4.39 12.87 -9.65
C ARG A 69 4.93 13.45 -8.35
N TYR A 70 5.14 12.61 -7.34
CA TYR A 70 5.53 13.04 -5.99
C TYR A 70 6.80 12.32 -5.54
N THR A 71 7.92 13.04 -5.53
CA THR A 71 9.22 12.51 -5.07
C THR A 71 9.19 12.04 -3.62
N ALA A 72 8.36 12.66 -2.78
CA ALA A 72 8.10 12.24 -1.40
C ALA A 72 7.61 10.78 -1.31
N VAL A 73 6.76 10.33 -2.25
CA VAL A 73 6.28 8.95 -2.29
C VAL A 73 7.42 7.99 -2.57
N THR A 74 8.29 8.32 -3.54
CA THR A 74 9.46 7.49 -3.84
C THR A 74 10.43 7.42 -2.67
N LYS A 75 10.64 8.53 -1.94
CA LYS A 75 11.45 8.55 -0.72
C LYS A 75 10.85 7.66 0.37
N LYS A 76 9.55 7.80 0.60
CA LYS A 76 8.80 7.01 1.58
C LYS A 76 8.82 5.51 1.27
N MET A 77 8.65 5.14 0.00
CA MET A 77 8.81 3.76 -0.47
C MET A 77 10.21 3.19 -0.17
N ASN A 78 11.26 3.98 -0.37
CA ASN A 78 12.63 3.55 -0.09
C ASN A 78 12.89 3.41 1.42
N GLU A 79 12.34 4.31 2.23
CA GLU A 79 12.42 4.24 3.69
C GLU A 79 11.68 3.00 4.21
N GLY A 80 10.43 2.80 3.78
CA GLY A 80 9.61 1.67 4.21
C GLY A 80 10.17 0.31 3.82
N LYS A 81 10.83 0.21 2.67
CA LYS A 81 11.45 -1.06 2.21
C LYS A 81 12.42 -1.66 3.23
N SER A 82 13.11 -0.83 4.01
CA SER A 82 14.10 -1.27 5.00
C SER A 82 13.49 -1.55 6.37
N ASP A 83 12.18 -1.44 6.52
CA ASP A 83 11.51 -1.65 7.80
C ASP A 83 11.47 -3.15 8.18
N PRO A 84 11.74 -3.51 9.45
CA PRO A 84 11.67 -4.90 9.91
C PRO A 84 10.30 -5.56 9.70
N VAL A 85 9.19 -4.81 9.70
CA VAL A 85 7.85 -5.33 9.42
C VAL A 85 7.74 -5.80 7.98
N VAL A 86 8.39 -5.11 7.03
CA VAL A 86 8.44 -5.56 5.63
C VAL A 86 9.16 -6.90 5.53
N ALA A 87 10.33 -7.02 6.14
CA ALA A 87 11.09 -8.28 6.13
C ALA A 87 10.28 -9.42 6.75
N TRP A 88 9.69 -9.20 7.92
CA TRP A 88 8.82 -10.17 8.58
C TRP A 88 7.66 -10.62 7.67
N PHE A 89 7.00 -9.68 7.00
CA PHE A 89 5.89 -9.98 6.11
C PHE A 89 6.36 -10.84 4.92
N GLU A 90 7.44 -10.44 4.25
CA GLU A 90 7.97 -11.14 3.07
C GLU A 90 8.55 -12.52 3.39
N GLU A 91 8.97 -12.76 4.64
CA GLU A 91 9.39 -14.07 5.13
C GLU A 91 8.21 -14.99 5.49
N SER A 92 7.09 -14.41 5.92
CA SER A 92 5.98 -15.16 6.52
C SER A 92 4.77 -15.32 5.59
N TYR A 93 4.58 -14.42 4.62
CA TYR A 93 3.37 -14.32 3.82
C TYR A 93 3.64 -14.06 2.34
N SER A 94 2.66 -14.42 1.51
CA SER A 94 2.65 -14.13 0.07
C SER A 94 1.67 -13.01 -0.25
N TYR A 95 2.15 -11.98 -0.96
CA TYR A 95 1.32 -10.88 -1.47
C TYR A 95 0.17 -11.34 -2.38
N LYS A 96 0.24 -12.54 -2.97
CA LYS A 96 -0.82 -13.06 -3.86
C LYS A 96 -1.92 -13.81 -3.09
N GLU A 97 -1.62 -14.31 -1.91
CA GLU A 97 -2.51 -15.22 -1.18
C GLU A 97 -3.46 -14.49 -0.24
N LEU A 98 -3.01 -13.38 0.37
CA LEU A 98 -3.83 -12.63 1.30
C LEU A 98 -4.85 -11.73 0.56
N PRO A 99 -6.15 -11.80 0.94
CA PRO A 99 -7.13 -10.82 0.48
C PRO A 99 -6.81 -9.44 1.08
N LYS A 100 -7.25 -8.37 0.39
CA LYS A 100 -6.88 -6.99 0.75
C LYS A 100 -7.17 -6.62 2.20
N GLN A 101 -8.32 -7.06 2.71
CA GLN A 101 -8.73 -6.70 4.07
C GLN A 101 -7.85 -7.38 5.12
N GLU A 102 -7.65 -8.69 5.01
CA GLU A 102 -6.76 -9.45 5.90
C GLU A 102 -5.31 -8.96 5.81
N PHE A 103 -4.85 -8.62 4.60
CA PHE A 103 -3.53 -8.02 4.38
C PHE A 103 -3.35 -6.70 5.16
N ILE A 104 -4.32 -5.78 5.08
CA ILE A 104 -4.27 -4.50 5.80
C ILE A 104 -4.38 -4.71 7.31
N GLU A 105 -5.33 -5.54 7.75
CA GLU A 105 -5.54 -5.82 9.18
C GLU A 105 -4.27 -6.37 9.82
N LEU A 106 -3.63 -7.35 9.18
CA LEU A 106 -2.38 -7.97 9.63
C LEU A 106 -1.22 -6.97 9.74
N ILE A 107 -1.03 -6.12 8.72
CA ILE A 107 0.08 -5.15 8.71
C ILE A 107 -0.13 -4.08 9.76
N ILE A 108 -1.35 -3.55 9.87
CA ILE A 108 -1.64 -2.49 10.83
C ILE A 108 -1.56 -3.02 12.26
N GLU A 109 -2.03 -4.25 12.52
CA GLU A 109 -1.83 -4.90 13.82
C GLU A 109 -0.34 -5.03 14.14
N LYS A 110 0.49 -5.37 13.15
CA LYS A 110 1.94 -5.50 13.35
C LYS A 110 2.69 -4.17 13.54
N LEU A 111 2.19 -3.07 12.98
CA LEU A 111 2.79 -1.74 13.13
C LEU A 111 2.41 -1.09 14.46
N GLU A 112 1.21 -1.34 14.96
CA GLU A 112 0.68 -0.78 16.21
C GLU A 112 0.98 -1.67 17.44
N GLY A 113 1.49 -2.89 17.25
CA GLY A 113 1.65 -3.94 18.29
C GLY A 113 2.92 -4.79 18.25
#